data_AF-A0A524PG81-F1
#
_entry.id   AF-A0A524PG81-F1
#
_cell.length_a   1.000
_cell.length_b   1.000
_cell.length_c   1.000
_cell.angle_alpha   90.00
_cell.angle_beta   90.00
_cell.angle_gamma   90.00
#
_symmetry.space_group_name_H-M   'P 1'
#
loop_
_entity.id
_entity.type
_entity.pdbx_description
1 polymer ?
#
loop_
_entity_poly.entity_id
_entity_poly.type
_entity_poly.pdbx_seq_one_letter_code
_entity_poly.pdbx_strand_id
1 'polypeptide(L)'
;NLEIKSVEELTSYDAGKRNSAAFQTLLYCELYLRETGIETVRPALYPVRMLFNEKFSDLFVTGKGNDALVIERYSMVRDTFLGHLTSVIEDILDPSVDFKMTGDRQKCKFCPYSGICEREDMK
;
A
#
# COMPACT_ATOMS: atom_id res chain seq x y z
N ASN A 1 -2.22 7.39 15.77
CA ASN A 1 -2.54 6.18 14.98
C ASN A 1 -2.05 6.37 13.55
N LEU A 2 -1.82 5.29 12.83
CA LEU A 2 -1.37 5.34 11.44
C LEU A 2 -2.60 5.31 10.51
N GLU A 3 -2.85 6.40 9.80
CA GLU A 3 -4.05 6.52 8.98
C GLU A 3 -3.88 5.86 7.60
N ILE A 4 -4.89 5.08 7.23
CA ILE A 4 -5.11 4.56 5.89
C ILE A 4 -6.49 5.07 5.46
N LYS A 5 -6.61 5.70 4.29
CA LYS A 5 -7.93 6.19 3.86
C LYS A 5 -8.90 5.03 3.58
N SER A 6 -8.45 4.03 2.84
CA SER A 6 -9.13 2.75 2.69
C SER A 6 -8.15 1.66 2.24
N VAL A 7 -8.51 0.39 2.36
CA VAL A 7 -7.62 -0.74 1.99
C VAL A 7 -7.41 -0.77 0.47
N GLU A 8 -8.43 -0.44 -0.29
CA GLU A 8 -8.45 -0.30 -1.75
C GLU A 8 -7.39 0.70 -2.23
N GLU A 9 -7.19 1.81 -1.53
CA GLU A 9 -6.23 2.83 -1.94
C GLU A 9 -4.77 2.40 -1.79
N LEU A 10 -4.49 1.34 -1.03
CA LEU A 10 -3.13 0.80 -0.87
C LEU A 10 -2.56 0.22 -2.17
N THR A 11 -3.41 -0.15 -3.12
CA THR A 11 -3.02 -0.69 -4.43
C THR A 11 -3.27 0.30 -5.57
N SER A 12 -3.64 1.55 -5.26
CA SER A 12 -3.93 2.56 -6.29
C SER A 12 -2.72 2.86 -7.18
N TYR A 13 -2.97 2.98 -8.48
CA TYR A 13 -2.00 3.51 -9.45
C TYR A 13 -1.70 5.01 -9.23
N ASP A 14 -2.57 5.72 -8.50
CA ASP A 14 -2.31 7.10 -8.08
C ASP A 14 -1.36 7.13 -6.87
N ALA A 15 -0.14 7.55 -7.16
CA ALA A 15 0.94 7.72 -6.19
C ALA A 15 0.55 8.51 -4.94
N GLY A 16 -0.27 9.55 -5.09
CA GLY A 16 -0.64 10.45 -4.00
C GLY A 16 -1.60 9.81 -3.00
N LYS A 17 -2.27 8.73 -3.39
CA LYS A 17 -3.25 8.02 -2.55
C LYS A 17 -2.62 6.83 -1.80
N ARG A 18 -1.45 6.36 -2.25
CA ARG A 18 -0.87 5.12 -1.74
C ARG A 18 -0.02 5.31 -0.50
N ASN A 19 -0.51 4.83 0.65
CA ASN A 19 0.33 4.67 1.85
C ASN A 19 1.25 3.45 1.69
N SER A 20 2.48 3.69 1.19
CA SER A 20 3.43 2.62 0.86
C SER A 20 3.90 1.82 2.08
N ALA A 21 3.97 2.44 3.27
CA ALA A 21 4.36 1.76 4.50
C ALA A 21 3.25 0.80 4.99
N ALA A 22 1.99 1.23 4.90
CA ALA A 22 0.85 0.37 5.19
C ALA A 22 0.77 -0.81 4.20
N PHE A 23 0.89 -0.55 2.89
CA PHE A 23 0.92 -1.60 1.86
C PHE A 23 1.99 -2.66 2.17
N GLN A 24 3.23 -2.23 2.43
CA GLN A 24 4.32 -3.14 2.77
C GLN A 24 3.99 -3.95 4.03
N THR A 25 3.46 -3.31 5.06
CA THR A 25 3.14 -4.01 6.32
C THR A 25 2.10 -5.11 6.11
N LEU A 26 1.04 -4.84 5.35
CA LEU A 26 0.01 -5.84 5.04
C LEU A 26 0.56 -6.97 4.15
N LEU A 27 1.42 -6.64 3.19
CA LEU A 27 2.10 -7.63 2.34
C LEU A 27 2.97 -8.57 3.19
N TYR A 28 3.76 -8.02 4.12
CA TYR A 28 4.56 -8.84 5.04
C TYR A 28 3.70 -9.70 5.97
N CYS A 29 2.53 -9.20 6.41
CA CYS A 29 1.59 -10.03 7.18
C CYS A 29 1.14 -11.26 6.38
N GLU A 30 0.81 -11.09 5.09
CA GLU A 30 0.43 -12.22 4.23
C GLU A 30 1.58 -13.20 4.04
N LEU A 31 2.77 -12.70 3.71
CA LEU A 31 3.94 -13.54 3.49
C LEU A 31 4.29 -14.34 4.75
N TYR A 32 4.25 -13.69 5.92
CA TYR A 32 4.54 -14.33 7.20
C TYR A 32 3.49 -15.39 7.56
N LEU A 33 2.20 -15.10 7.33
CA LEU A 33 1.11 -16.06 7.55
C LEU A 33 1.28 -17.31 6.67
N ARG A 34 1.59 -17.12 5.38
CA ARG A 34 1.80 -18.24 4.43
C ARG A 34 3.03 -19.07 4.76
N GLU A 35 4.12 -18.44 5.16
CA GLU A 35 5.39 -19.12 5.45
C GLU A 35 5.31 -19.93 6.75
N THR A 36 4.66 -19.39 7.78
CA THR A 36 4.67 -19.99 9.13
C THR A 36 3.45 -20.83 9.45
N GLY A 37 2.34 -20.65 8.73
CA GLY A 37 1.05 -21.29 9.05
C GLY A 37 0.38 -20.75 10.32
N ILE A 38 0.88 -19.65 10.89
CA ILE A 38 0.27 -19.01 12.07
C ILE A 38 -1.12 -18.45 11.72
N GLU A 39 -2.10 -18.65 12.59
CA GLU A 39 -3.50 -18.26 12.33
C GLU A 39 -3.76 -16.75 12.44
N THR A 40 -3.01 -16.05 13.28
CA THR A 40 -3.24 -14.62 13.56
C THR A 40 -1.95 -13.82 13.51
N VAL A 41 -1.95 -12.77 12.67
CA VAL A 41 -0.87 -11.79 12.55
C VAL A 41 -1.46 -10.40 12.80
N ARG A 42 -0.77 -9.59 13.61
CA ARG A 42 -1.14 -8.19 13.86
C ARG A 42 -0.25 -7.26 13.03
N PRO A 43 -0.81 -6.44 12.13
CA PRO A 43 -0.04 -5.42 11.44
C PRO A 43 0.32 -4.30 12.43
N ALA A 44 1.60 -3.92 12.45
CA ALA A 44 2.10 -2.83 13.29
C ALA A 44 3.27 -2.13 12.60
N LEU A 45 3.38 -0.83 12.77
CA LEU A 45 4.50 -0.04 12.26
C LEU A 45 4.93 0.98 13.31
N TYR A 46 6.25 1.11 13.49
CA TYR A 46 6.86 1.99 14.47
C TYR A 46 7.71 3.07 13.80
N PRO A 47 7.13 4.21 13.40
CA PRO A 47 7.92 5.33 12.89
C PRO A 47 8.78 5.91 14.01
N VAL A 48 10.11 5.84 13.86
CA VAL A 48 11.06 6.28 14.89
C VAL A 48 10.78 7.71 15.40
N ARG A 49 10.37 8.61 14.50
CA ARG A 49 10.03 10.01 14.83
C ARG A 49 8.82 10.16 15.75
N MET A 50 7.96 9.15 15.82
CA MET A 50 6.72 9.16 16.61
C MET A 50 6.82 8.31 17.88
N LEU A 51 7.91 7.57 18.09
CA LEU A 51 8.07 6.65 19.22
C LEU A 51 7.93 7.31 20.60
N PHE A 52 8.33 8.59 20.71
CA PHE A 52 8.29 9.33 21.98
C PHE A 52 6.99 10.10 22.20
N ASN A 53 6.01 9.98 21.29
CA ASN A 53 4.72 10.63 21.45
C ASN A 53 3.82 9.75 22.33
N GLU A 54 3.38 10.26 23.48
CA GLU A 54 2.52 9.54 24.44
C GLU A 54 1.18 9.08 23.85
N LYS A 55 0.71 9.73 22.77
CA LYS A 55 -0.53 9.36 22.07
C LYS A 55 -0.30 8.46 20.86
N PHE A 56 0.93 7.99 20.66
CA PHE A 56 1.25 7.14 19.53
C PHE A 56 0.64 5.74 19.69
N SER A 57 0.10 5.22 18.59
CA SER A 57 -0.30 3.83 18.43
C SER A 57 0.31 3.32 17.13
N ASP A 58 0.87 2.12 17.20
CA ASP A 58 1.45 1.37 16.09
C ASP A 58 0.39 0.74 15.17
N LEU A 59 -0.89 0.81 15.56
CA LEU A 59 -2.02 0.28 14.81
C LEU A 59 -2.41 1.19 13.64
N PHE A 60 -2.82 0.53 12.57
CA PHE A 60 -3.45 1.19 11.44
C PHE A 60 -4.94 1.41 11.70
N VAL A 61 -5.45 2.54 11.21
CA VAL A 61 -6.87 2.88 11.27
C VAL A 61 -7.36 3.22 9.86
N THR A 62 -8.45 2.60 9.44
CA THR A 62 -9.14 2.92 8.17
C THR A 62 -10.39 3.74 8.41
N GLY A 63 -10.76 4.61 7.47
CA GLY A 63 -11.98 5.42 7.59
C GLY A 63 -11.83 6.60 8.55
N LYS A 64 -12.96 7.26 8.91
CA LYS A 64 -13.00 8.43 9.79
C LYS A 64 -14.26 8.41 10.66
N GLY A 65 -14.18 9.06 11.83
CA GLY A 65 -15.32 9.24 12.72
C GLY A 65 -15.87 7.90 13.23
N ASN A 66 -17.19 7.74 13.18
CA ASN A 66 -17.87 6.53 13.65
C ASN A 66 -17.63 5.29 12.79
N ASP A 67 -17.17 5.47 11.54
CA ASP A 67 -16.85 4.37 10.62
C ASP A 67 -15.36 3.96 10.69
N ALA A 68 -14.62 4.53 11.64
CA ALA A 68 -13.21 4.22 11.80
C ALA A 68 -13.01 2.77 12.28
N LEU A 69 -12.22 2.00 11.54
CA LEU A 69 -11.86 0.63 11.87
C LEU A 69 -10.39 0.57 12.28
N VAL A 70 -10.12 0.11 13.49
CA VAL A 70 -8.75 -0.21 13.94
C VAL A 70 -8.40 -1.61 13.45
N ILE A 71 -7.30 -1.74 12.69
CA ILE A 71 -6.85 -3.03 12.16
C ILE A 71 -6.01 -3.74 13.22
N GLU A 72 -6.66 -4.46 14.13
CA GLU A 72 -5.99 -5.22 15.19
C GLU A 72 -5.49 -6.59 14.72
N ARG A 73 -6.07 -7.12 13.65
CA ARG A 73 -5.67 -8.39 13.02
C ARG A 73 -5.67 -8.23 11.52
N TYR A 74 -4.63 -8.76 10.87
CA TYR A 74 -4.52 -8.73 9.41
C TYR A 74 -5.72 -9.39 8.73
N SER A 75 -6.28 -10.45 9.34
CA SER A 75 -7.48 -11.14 8.85
C SER A 75 -8.70 -10.22 8.65
N MET A 76 -8.76 -9.06 9.33
CA MET A 76 -9.87 -8.10 9.18
C MET A 76 -9.90 -7.43 7.80
N VAL A 77 -8.75 -7.37 7.13
CA VAL A 77 -8.58 -6.68 5.84
C VAL A 77 -7.96 -7.56 4.76
N ARG A 78 -7.66 -8.83 5.09
CA ARG A 78 -6.92 -9.77 4.24
C ARG A 78 -7.58 -9.97 2.89
N ASP A 79 -8.86 -10.33 2.87
CA ASP A 79 -9.55 -10.69 1.63
C ASP A 79 -9.68 -9.49 0.68
N THR A 80 -10.02 -8.33 1.23
CA THR A 80 -10.05 -7.06 0.48
C THR A 80 -8.66 -6.73 -0.08
N PHE A 81 -7.63 -6.77 0.77
CA PHE A 81 -6.26 -6.47 0.35
C PHE A 81 -5.77 -7.42 -0.73
N LEU A 82 -5.99 -8.73 -0.58
CA LEU A 82 -5.58 -9.74 -1.56
C LEU A 82 -6.37 -9.64 -2.86
N GLY A 83 -7.66 -9.35 -2.79
CA GLY A 83 -8.49 -9.12 -3.98
C GLY A 83 -7.90 -7.99 -4.83
N HIS A 84 -7.64 -6.83 -4.22
CA HIS A 84 -7.03 -5.71 -4.93
C HIS A 84 -5.60 -5.95 -5.38
N LEU A 85 -4.79 -6.63 -4.57
CA LEU A 85 -3.42 -6.99 -4.95
C LEU A 85 -3.42 -7.92 -6.17
N THR A 86 -4.35 -8.88 -6.21
CA THR A 86 -4.48 -9.82 -7.32
C THR A 86 -4.87 -9.07 -8.60
N SER A 87 -5.86 -8.18 -8.54
CA SER A 87 -6.24 -7.36 -9.70
C SER A 87 -5.08 -6.51 -10.23
N VAL A 88 -4.25 -5.92 -9.35
CA VAL A 88 -3.07 -5.18 -9.81
C VAL A 88 -2.05 -6.08 -10.49
N ILE A 89 -1.85 -7.30 -10.01
CA ILE A 89 -0.93 -8.26 -10.63
C ILE A 89 -1.47 -8.72 -11.99
N GLU A 90 -2.77 -9.00 -12.08
CA GLU A 90 -3.46 -9.34 -13.33
C GLU A 90 -3.29 -8.20 -14.35
N ASP A 91 -3.57 -6.96 -13.96
CA ASP A 91 -3.41 -5.78 -14.81
C ASP A 91 -1.96 -5.59 -15.30
N ILE A 92 -0.95 -5.86 -14.45
CA ILE A 92 0.47 -5.73 -14.83
C ILE A 92 0.91 -6.84 -15.79
N LEU A 93 0.30 -8.03 -15.71
CA LEU A 93 0.67 -9.19 -16.52
C LEU A 93 -0.21 -9.36 -17.77
N ASP A 94 -1.28 -8.57 -17.91
CA ASP A 94 -2.17 -8.61 -19.07
C ASP A 94 -1.51 -7.93 -20.29
N PRO A 95 -1.16 -8.68 -21.36
CA PRO A 95 -0.53 -8.12 -22.54
C PRO A 95 -1.47 -7.24 -23.37
N SER A 96 -2.78 -7.25 -23.10
CA SER A 96 -3.76 -6.37 -23.74
C SER A 96 -3.85 -5.00 -23.07
N VAL A 97 -3.27 -4.85 -21.88
CA VAL A 97 -3.24 -3.58 -21.15
C VAL A 97 -1.99 -2.79 -21.56
N ASP A 98 -2.23 -1.64 -22.18
CA ASP A 98 -1.13 -0.72 -22.54
C ASP A 98 -0.38 -0.22 -21.30
N PHE A 99 0.94 -0.11 -21.43
CA PHE A 99 1.76 0.51 -20.42
C PHE A 99 1.39 1.99 -20.25
N LYS A 100 0.92 2.37 -19.06
CA LYS A 100 0.57 3.75 -18.70
C LYS A 100 1.66 4.38 -17.85
N MET A 101 2.28 5.44 -18.38
CA MET A 101 3.26 6.22 -17.62
C MET A 101 2.59 6.97 -16.46
N THR A 102 3.26 7.06 -15.31
CA THR A 102 2.72 7.75 -14.13
C THR A 102 2.45 9.24 -14.36
N GLY A 103 1.30 9.75 -13.90
CA GLY A 103 1.02 11.19 -13.94
C GLY A 103 1.94 12.04 -13.06
N ASP A 104 2.62 11.43 -12.09
CA ASP A 104 3.49 12.12 -11.14
C ASP A 104 4.88 12.41 -11.73
N ARG A 105 5.07 13.66 -12.15
CA ARG A 105 6.33 14.15 -12.74
C ARG A 105 7.49 14.17 -11.76
N GLN A 106 7.24 14.23 -10.44
CA GLN A 106 8.32 14.20 -9.47
C GLN A 106 9.03 12.85 -9.48
N LYS A 107 8.29 11.76 -9.66
CA LYS A 107 8.86 10.41 -9.79
C LYS A 107 9.72 10.25 -11.05
N CYS A 108 9.43 11.00 -12.10
CA CYS A 108 10.20 10.96 -13.34
C CYS A 108 11.60 11.57 -13.23
N LYS A 109 11.81 12.53 -12.31
CA LYS A 109 13.09 13.25 -12.16
C LYS A 109 14.29 12.34 -11.90
N PHE A 110 14.06 11.23 -11.20
CA PHE A 110 15.09 10.26 -10.84
C PHE A 110 14.76 8.85 -11.35
N CYS A 111 13.88 8.74 -12.35
CA CYS A 111 13.47 7.45 -12.88
C CYS A 111 14.61 6.83 -13.70
N PRO A 112 15.10 5.62 -13.35
CA PRO A 112 16.18 4.97 -14.11
C PRO A 112 15.75 4.57 -15.53
N TYR A 113 14.45 4.58 -15.81
CA TYR A 113 13.87 4.22 -17.10
C TYR A 113 13.56 5.43 -17.99
N SER A 114 13.95 6.66 -17.61
CA SER A 114 13.61 7.88 -18.36
C SER A 114 14.08 7.84 -19.82
N GLY A 115 15.23 7.20 -20.10
CA GLY A 115 15.79 7.07 -21.46
C GLY A 115 14.99 6.15 -22.39
N ILE A 116 14.13 5.27 -21.86
CA ILE A 116 13.27 4.37 -22.65
C ILE A 116 11.77 4.65 -22.44
N CYS A 117 11.44 5.66 -21.62
CA CYS A 117 10.07 6.00 -21.26
C CYS A 117 9.32 6.67 -22.42
N GLU A 118 10.04 7.20 -23.42
CA GLU A 118 9.48 7.89 -24.61
C GLU A 118 8.46 9.00 -24.29
N ARG A 119 8.56 9.58 -23.09
CA ARG A 119 7.68 10.63 -22.60
C ARG A 119 8.04 11.98 -23.26
N GLU A 120 7.24 12.40 -24.23
CA GLU A 120 7.51 13.60 -25.06
C GLU A 120 7.51 14.91 -24.29
N ASP A 121 6.62 15.08 -23.31
CA ASP A 121 6.43 16.32 -22.55
C ASP A 121 7.48 16.54 -21.43
N MET A 122 8.51 15.69 -21.37
CA MET A 122 9.67 15.86 -20.50
C MET A 122 11.00 15.87 -21.27
N LYS A 123 10.95 15.88 -22.60
CA LYS A 123 12.13 16.06 -23.47
C LYS A 123 12.49 17.54 -23.63
#